data_AF-W1X5Q4-F1
#
_entry.id   AF-W1X5Q4-F1
#
_cell.length_a   1.000
_cell.length_b   1.000
_cell.length_c   1.000
_cell.angle_alpha   90.00
_cell.angle_beta   90.00
_cell.angle_gamma   90.00
#
_symmetry.space_group_name_H-M   'P 1'
#
loop_
_entity.id
_entity.type
_entity.pdbx_description
1 polymer ?
#
loop_
_entity_poly.entity_id
_entity_poly.type
_entity_poly.pdbx_seq_one_letter_code
_entity_poly.pdbx_strand_id
1 'polypeptide(L)'
;MRLIITFLMAWCLSWGAYAATAPDSKQISQELEQAKAAKPAQPEVVEALQSALNALEERKGSLERIKQYQEVIDNYPKLSATLRAQLNNMRDEPRSVSPGMSTDALNQEILQVSSQLLDKSRQAQQEQERAREIADSLNQLPQQQTDARRQLNEIERRLGTLTGNTPLNQAQNFALQSDSARLKALVDELELAQLSANNRQELARLRSELAEKESQQLDAYLQALRNQLNSQRQLEAERALESTELLAENSADLPKDIVAQFKINRELSAALNQQAQRMDLVASQQRQAASQTLQVRQALNTLREQSQWLGS
;
A
#
# COMPACT_ATOMS: atom_id res chain seq x y z
N MET A 1 35.51 8.74 34.29
CA MET A 1 34.44 9.63 33.78
C MET A 1 34.93 10.70 32.80
N ARG A 2 36.09 11.36 32.98
CA ARG A 2 36.57 12.39 32.02
C ARG A 2 37.27 11.86 30.75
N LEU A 3 37.84 10.65 30.79
CA LEU A 3 38.56 10.04 29.65
C LEU A 3 37.65 9.33 28.62
N ILE A 4 36.42 8.98 29.01
CA ILE A 4 35.46 8.29 28.12
C ILE A 4 34.75 9.30 27.20
N ILE A 5 34.51 10.52 27.70
CA ILE A 5 33.85 11.59 26.93
C ILE A 5 34.77 12.14 25.84
N THR A 6 36.09 12.19 26.07
CA THR A 6 37.07 12.63 25.07
C THR A 6 37.24 11.63 23.92
N PHE A 7 37.06 10.32 24.16
CA PHE A 7 37.10 9.31 23.11
C PHE A 7 35.83 9.32 22.24
N LEU A 8 34.68 9.63 22.85
CA LEU A 8 33.39 9.75 22.15
C LEU A 8 33.27 11.05 21.33
N MET A 9 33.87 12.16 21.80
CA MET A 9 33.97 13.40 21.00
C MET A 9 34.98 13.31 19.85
N ALA A 10 36.06 12.54 20.01
CA ALA A 10 37.03 12.32 18.94
C ALA A 10 36.45 11.46 17.79
N TRP A 11 35.46 10.60 18.09
CA TRP A 11 34.74 9.84 17.07
C TRP A 11 33.67 10.67 16.33
N CYS A 12 33.12 11.72 16.96
CA CYS A 12 32.19 12.64 16.30
C CYS A 12 32.87 13.68 15.38
N LEU A 13 34.17 13.88 15.49
CA LEU A 13 34.93 14.87 14.71
C LEU A 13 35.70 14.29 13.51
N SER A 14 35.69 12.96 13.33
CA SER A 14 36.37 12.29 12.21
C SER A 14 35.47 12.01 10.99
N TRP A 15 34.19 12.42 11.03
CA TRP A 15 33.29 12.37 9.86
C TRP A 15 33.25 13.66 9.03
N GLY A 16 34.12 14.64 9.33
CA GLY A 16 34.07 15.97 8.72
C GLY A 16 34.92 16.20 7.45
N ALA A 17 35.71 15.24 6.94
CA ALA A 17 36.75 15.59 5.96
C ALA A 17 36.99 14.63 4.79
N TYR A 18 36.05 13.72 4.47
CA TYR A 18 36.06 12.99 3.19
C TYR A 18 34.65 12.78 2.63
N ALA A 19 33.81 13.82 2.67
CA ALA A 19 32.77 13.92 1.66
C ALA A 19 33.49 14.34 0.37
N ALA A 20 33.81 13.38 -0.51
CA ALA A 20 34.03 13.71 -1.91
C ALA A 20 32.77 14.42 -2.38
N THR A 21 32.80 15.74 -2.37
CA THR A 21 31.67 16.59 -2.75
C THR A 21 31.32 16.23 -4.17
N ALA A 22 30.14 15.64 -4.37
CA ALA A 22 29.69 15.34 -5.71
C ALA A 22 29.70 16.62 -6.55
N PRO A 23 30.06 16.51 -7.84
CA PRO A 23 30.17 17.68 -8.69
C PRO A 23 28.82 18.39 -8.86
N ASP A 24 28.86 19.72 -9.00
CA ASP A 24 27.66 20.53 -9.11
C ASP A 24 26.97 20.28 -10.46
N SER A 25 25.73 19.79 -10.42
CA SER A 25 24.94 19.51 -11.62
C SER A 25 24.80 20.73 -12.53
N LYS A 26 24.78 21.95 -11.96
CA LYS A 26 24.68 23.18 -12.77
C LYS A 26 25.95 23.40 -13.58
N GLN A 27 27.11 23.15 -12.99
CA GLN A 27 28.40 23.28 -13.68
C GLN A 27 28.50 22.26 -14.82
N ILE A 28 28.18 20.99 -14.55
CA ILE A 28 28.19 19.93 -15.57
C ILE A 28 27.22 20.25 -16.72
N SER A 29 26.03 20.80 -16.43
CA SER A 29 25.08 21.20 -17.47
C SER A 29 25.60 22.33 -18.36
N GLN A 30 26.31 23.30 -17.79
CA GLN A 30 26.93 24.38 -18.55
C GLN A 30 28.07 23.86 -19.43
N GLU A 31 28.92 22.98 -18.91
CA GLU A 31 29.98 22.34 -19.69
C GLU A 31 29.42 21.46 -20.81
N LEU A 32 28.28 20.80 -20.58
CA LEU A 32 27.60 20.00 -21.60
C LEU A 32 27.10 20.87 -22.76
N GLU A 33 26.52 22.03 -22.47
CA GLU A 33 26.10 22.99 -23.50
C GLU A 33 27.30 23.53 -24.29
N GLN A 34 28.41 23.84 -23.61
CA GLN A 34 29.65 24.29 -24.25
C GLN A 34 30.25 23.20 -25.14
N ALA A 35 30.31 21.95 -24.67
CA ALA A 35 30.81 20.81 -25.44
C ALA A 35 29.96 20.51 -26.68
N LYS A 36 28.63 20.69 -26.59
CA LYS A 36 27.71 20.58 -27.75
C LYS A 36 27.90 21.70 -28.77
N ALA A 37 28.26 22.90 -28.32
CA ALA A 37 28.49 24.07 -29.17
C ALA A 37 29.91 24.14 -29.77
N ALA A 38 30.86 23.34 -29.25
CA ALA A 38 32.25 23.35 -29.66
C ALA A 38 32.46 22.87 -31.12
N LYS A 39 33.44 23.48 -31.80
CA LYS A 39 33.94 23.06 -33.12
C LYS A 39 35.45 22.83 -33.06
N PRO A 40 35.97 21.63 -33.39
CA PRO A 40 35.25 20.43 -33.83
C PRO A 40 34.38 19.81 -32.72
N ALA A 41 33.39 19.01 -33.13
CA ALA A 41 32.49 18.33 -32.20
C ALA A 41 33.25 17.36 -31.29
N GLN A 42 32.87 17.30 -30.01
CA GLN A 42 33.51 16.48 -28.99
C GLN A 42 32.51 15.44 -28.42
N PRO A 43 32.17 14.38 -29.18
CA PRO A 43 31.12 13.43 -28.79
C PRO A 43 31.42 12.72 -27.47
N GLU A 44 32.68 12.33 -27.25
CA GLU A 44 33.10 11.63 -26.02
C GLU A 44 32.95 12.50 -24.77
N VAL A 45 33.17 13.82 -24.89
CA VAL A 45 32.99 14.80 -23.80
C VAL A 45 31.50 14.95 -23.48
N VAL A 46 30.66 15.06 -24.51
CA VAL A 46 29.20 15.15 -24.37
C VAL A 46 28.65 13.90 -23.68
N GLU A 47 29.09 12.71 -24.08
CA GLU A 47 28.65 11.44 -23.49
C GLU A 47 29.06 11.32 -22.01
N ALA A 48 30.32 11.65 -21.68
CA ALA A 48 30.79 11.60 -20.29
C ALA A 48 30.02 12.58 -19.38
N LEU A 49 29.75 13.81 -19.84
CA LEU A 49 28.97 14.79 -19.08
C LEU A 49 27.49 14.40 -18.95
N GLN A 50 26.89 13.77 -19.97
CA GLN A 50 25.54 13.21 -19.88
C GLN A 50 25.47 12.06 -18.86
N SER A 51 26.44 11.15 -18.88
CA SER A 51 26.55 10.08 -17.89
C SER A 51 26.66 10.65 -16.47
N ALA A 52 27.49 11.68 -16.28
CA ALA A 52 27.62 12.36 -15.00
C ALA A 52 26.28 12.93 -14.48
N LEU A 53 25.51 13.60 -15.34
CA LEU A 53 24.19 14.14 -14.97
C LEU A 53 23.19 13.03 -14.62
N ASN A 54 23.14 11.95 -15.39
CA ASN A 54 22.27 10.81 -15.10
C ASN A 54 22.63 10.17 -13.76
N ALA A 55 23.93 10.01 -13.47
CA ALA A 55 24.40 9.48 -12.20
C ALA A 55 24.01 10.36 -11.01
N LEU A 56 24.04 11.69 -11.18
CA LEU A 56 23.57 12.64 -10.16
C LEU A 56 22.05 12.59 -9.96
N GLU A 57 21.27 12.28 -11.00
CA GLU A 57 19.82 12.09 -10.91
C GLU A 57 19.47 10.81 -10.14
N GLU A 58 20.10 9.68 -10.50
CA GLU A 58 19.94 8.42 -9.75
C GLU A 58 20.32 8.59 -8.28
N ARG A 59 21.41 9.33 -8.00
CA ARG A 59 21.82 9.65 -6.63
C ARG A 59 20.73 10.39 -5.86
N LYS A 60 20.02 11.34 -6.49
CA LYS A 60 18.90 12.04 -5.83
C LYS A 60 17.79 11.06 -5.46
N GLY A 61 17.45 10.14 -6.37
CA GLY A 61 16.48 9.09 -6.09
C GLY A 61 16.88 8.23 -4.87
N SER A 62 18.15 7.82 -4.78
CA SER A 62 18.65 7.10 -3.60
C SER A 62 18.56 7.92 -2.32
N LEU A 63 18.92 9.21 -2.36
CA LEU A 63 18.81 10.11 -1.20
C LEU A 63 17.37 10.33 -0.74
N GLU A 64 16.40 10.32 -1.65
CA GLU A 64 14.97 10.38 -1.29
C GLU A 64 14.51 9.11 -0.58
N ARG A 65 14.91 7.93 -1.07
CA ARG A 65 14.58 6.65 -0.43
C ARG A 65 15.27 6.49 0.93
N ILE A 66 16.51 6.95 1.06
CA ILE A 66 17.22 7.06 2.35
C ILE A 66 16.36 7.83 3.35
N LYS A 67 15.84 9.00 2.98
CA LYS A 67 14.97 9.79 3.86
C LYS A 67 13.69 9.04 4.24
N GLN A 68 13.05 8.35 3.29
CA GLN A 68 11.85 7.56 3.56
C GLN A 68 12.14 6.42 4.54
N TYR A 69 13.26 5.69 4.37
CA TYR A 69 13.66 4.63 5.28
C TYR A 69 14.00 5.17 6.68
N GLN A 70 14.69 6.30 6.74
CA GLN A 70 14.99 6.98 8.00
C GLN A 70 13.71 7.41 8.73
N GLU A 71 12.76 8.03 8.02
CA GLU A 71 11.47 8.41 8.60
C GLU A 71 10.70 7.21 9.16
N VAL A 72 10.76 6.06 8.49
CA VAL A 72 10.14 4.84 9.02
C VAL A 72 10.84 4.40 10.29
N ILE A 73 12.18 4.38 10.32
CA ILE A 73 12.94 4.01 11.52
C ILE A 73 12.59 4.94 12.69
N ASP A 74 12.61 6.25 12.47
CA ASP A 74 12.39 7.26 13.50
C ASP A 74 10.95 7.23 14.03
N ASN A 75 9.96 7.06 13.15
CA ASN A 75 8.54 7.11 13.51
C ASN A 75 7.94 5.74 13.87
N TYR A 76 8.68 4.64 13.66
CA TYR A 76 8.18 3.27 13.89
C TYR A 76 7.56 3.08 15.28
N PRO A 77 8.19 3.50 16.41
CA PRO A 77 7.61 3.28 17.74
C PRO A 77 6.24 3.95 17.90
N LYS A 78 6.09 5.17 17.38
CA LYS A 78 4.83 5.93 17.45
C LYS A 78 3.76 5.31 16.54
N LEU A 79 4.12 4.98 15.30
CA LEU A 79 3.20 4.42 14.32
C LEU A 79 2.70 3.04 14.74
N SER A 80 3.60 2.15 15.17
CA SER A 80 3.25 0.81 15.64
C SER A 80 2.37 0.87 16.90
N ALA A 81 2.69 1.73 17.87
CA ALA A 81 1.86 1.91 19.05
C ALA A 81 0.46 2.44 18.69
N THR A 82 0.37 3.38 17.74
CA THR A 82 -0.92 3.92 17.27
C THR A 82 -1.76 2.85 16.60
N LEU A 83 -1.17 2.07 15.68
CA LEU A 83 -1.86 0.99 14.98
C LEU A 83 -2.32 -0.11 15.94
N ARG A 84 -1.48 -0.51 16.90
CA ARG A 84 -1.85 -1.49 17.93
C ARG A 84 -2.96 -0.97 18.83
N ALA A 85 -2.91 0.31 19.23
CA ALA A 85 -3.99 0.92 20.01
C ALA A 85 -5.30 0.96 19.23
N GLN A 86 -5.26 1.28 17.92
CA GLN A 86 -6.43 1.22 17.06
C GLN A 86 -6.99 -0.21 16.97
N LEU A 87 -6.14 -1.20 16.70
CA LEU A 87 -6.52 -2.62 16.65
C LEU A 87 -7.15 -3.13 17.95
N ASN A 88 -6.67 -2.65 19.10
CA ASN A 88 -7.19 -3.00 20.42
C ASN A 88 -8.49 -2.25 20.77
N ASN A 89 -8.66 -1.03 20.26
CA ASN A 89 -9.85 -0.20 20.52
C ASN A 89 -11.00 -0.50 19.55
N MET A 90 -10.77 -1.29 18.49
CA MET A 90 -11.83 -1.75 17.61
C MET A 90 -12.78 -2.66 18.39
N ARG A 91 -14.08 -2.31 18.37
CA ARG A 91 -15.12 -3.12 19.00
C ARG A 91 -15.25 -4.48 18.30
N ASP A 92 -15.41 -5.54 19.08
CA ASP A 92 -15.73 -6.85 18.53
C ASP A 92 -17.19 -6.93 18.05
N GLU A 93 -18.07 -6.06 18.59
CA GLU A 93 -19.47 -6.00 18.21
C GLU A 93 -19.70 -5.16 16.94
N PRO A 94 -20.47 -5.67 15.96
CA PRO A 94 -20.90 -4.90 14.80
C PRO A 94 -21.64 -3.63 15.21
N ARG A 95 -21.45 -2.56 14.43
CA ARG A 95 -22.23 -1.34 14.62
C ARG A 95 -23.73 -1.65 14.54
N SER A 96 -24.51 -1.15 15.48
CA SER A 96 -25.97 -1.35 15.48
C SER A 96 -26.64 -0.44 14.44
N VAL A 97 -27.60 -0.98 13.69
CA VAL A 97 -28.45 -0.18 12.81
C VAL A 97 -29.59 0.45 13.62
N SER A 98 -29.93 1.70 13.33
CA SER A 98 -31.00 2.39 14.04
C SER A 98 -32.37 1.87 13.57
N PRO A 99 -33.26 1.41 14.48
CA PRO A 99 -34.51 0.75 14.13
C PRO A 99 -35.55 1.66 13.44
N GLY A 100 -35.29 2.97 13.33
CA GLY A 100 -36.20 3.97 12.72
C GLY A 100 -35.76 4.55 11.37
N MET A 101 -34.70 4.02 10.74
CA MET A 101 -34.27 4.50 9.42
C MET A 101 -35.33 4.22 8.35
N SER A 102 -35.58 5.17 7.45
CA SER A 102 -36.44 4.94 6.28
C SER A 102 -35.78 4.01 5.25
N THR A 103 -36.57 3.42 4.37
CA THR A 103 -36.08 2.56 3.28
C THR A 103 -35.06 3.29 2.39
N ASP A 104 -35.29 4.56 2.06
CA ASP A 104 -34.36 5.38 1.29
C ASP A 104 -33.04 5.64 2.05
N ALA A 105 -33.12 5.94 3.35
CA ALA A 105 -31.93 6.13 4.19
C ALA A 105 -31.11 4.84 4.28
N LEU A 106 -31.77 3.68 4.45
CA LEU A 106 -31.12 2.38 4.45
C LEU A 106 -30.42 2.08 3.11
N ASN A 107 -31.07 2.36 1.98
CA ASN A 107 -30.46 2.15 0.66
C ASN A 107 -29.21 3.02 0.46
N GLN A 108 -29.28 4.31 0.84
CA GLN A 108 -28.14 5.22 0.76
C GLN A 108 -26.97 4.73 1.65
N GLU A 109 -27.28 4.32 2.88
CA GLU A 109 -26.25 3.85 3.81
C GLU A 109 -25.64 2.53 3.35
N ILE A 110 -26.42 1.59 2.81
CA ILE A 110 -25.91 0.35 2.20
C ILE A 110 -24.91 0.65 1.09
N LEU A 111 -25.21 1.60 0.21
CA LEU A 111 -24.31 1.98 -0.88
C LEU A 111 -23.00 2.58 -0.34
N GLN A 112 -23.09 3.47 0.65
CA GLN A 112 -21.93 4.10 1.26
C GLN A 112 -21.05 3.09 2.00
N VAL A 113 -21.64 2.20 2.80
CA VAL A 113 -20.90 1.16 3.53
C VAL A 113 -20.28 0.16 2.54
N SER A 114 -20.98 -0.16 1.45
CA SER A 114 -20.45 -1.03 0.40
C SER A 114 -19.23 -0.43 -0.29
N SER A 115 -19.20 0.88 -0.55
CA SER A 115 -18.02 1.51 -1.15
C SER A 115 -16.84 1.51 -0.18
N GLN A 116 -17.09 1.86 1.09
CA GLN A 116 -16.08 1.83 2.14
C GLN A 116 -15.50 0.41 2.32
N LEU A 117 -16.34 -0.62 2.27
CA LEU A 117 -15.91 -2.01 2.37
C LEU A 117 -14.94 -2.38 1.23
N LEU A 118 -15.25 -1.99 0.00
CA LEU A 118 -14.37 -2.23 -1.15
C LEU A 118 -13.03 -1.49 -1.02
N ASP A 119 -13.05 -0.25 -0.56
CA ASP A 119 -11.84 0.54 -0.35
C ASP A 119 -10.95 -0.08 0.73
N LYS A 120 -11.53 -0.49 1.86
CA LYS A 120 -10.79 -1.17 2.94
C LYS A 120 -10.26 -2.54 2.52
N SER A 121 -11.04 -3.31 1.77
CA SER A 121 -10.57 -4.57 1.20
C SER A 121 -9.39 -4.37 0.24
N ARG A 122 -9.42 -3.32 -0.60
CA ARG A 122 -8.29 -3.00 -1.48
C ARG A 122 -7.06 -2.56 -0.68
N GLN A 123 -7.27 -1.73 0.35
CA GLN A 123 -6.19 -1.28 1.24
C GLN A 123 -5.49 -2.47 1.91
N ALA A 124 -6.24 -3.43 2.44
CA ALA A 124 -5.68 -4.65 3.03
C ALA A 124 -4.81 -5.43 2.02
N GLN A 125 -5.30 -5.60 0.79
CA GLN A 125 -4.53 -6.29 -0.27
C GLN A 125 -3.24 -5.55 -0.61
N GLN A 126 -3.28 -4.22 -0.77
CA GLN A 126 -2.09 -3.42 -1.06
C GLN A 126 -1.04 -3.51 0.05
N GLU A 127 -1.45 -3.46 1.32
CA GLU A 127 -0.50 -3.58 2.44
C GLU A 127 0.09 -5.01 2.54
N GLN A 128 -0.69 -6.04 2.22
CA GLN A 128 -0.19 -7.41 2.12
C GLN A 128 0.80 -7.61 0.96
N GLU A 129 0.53 -7.00 -0.20
CA GLU A 129 1.46 -6.97 -1.34
C GLU A 129 2.74 -6.23 -0.99
N ARG A 130 2.65 -5.05 -0.35
CA ARG A 130 3.84 -4.33 0.15
C ARG A 130 4.68 -5.16 1.11
N ALA A 131 4.04 -5.87 2.04
CA ALA A 131 4.77 -6.76 2.96
C ALA A 131 5.53 -7.87 2.20
N ARG A 132 4.95 -8.39 1.12
CA ARG A 132 5.59 -9.39 0.24
C ARG A 132 6.73 -8.80 -0.56
N GLU A 133 6.53 -7.63 -1.17
CA GLU A 133 7.58 -6.92 -1.93
C GLU A 133 8.79 -6.61 -1.04
N ILE A 134 8.56 -6.20 0.21
CA ILE A 134 9.64 -6.00 1.19
C ILE A 134 10.38 -7.31 1.44
N ALA A 135 9.67 -8.41 1.69
CA ALA A 135 10.28 -9.72 1.93
C ALA A 135 11.08 -10.22 0.72
N ASP A 136 10.56 -10.03 -0.50
CA ASP A 136 11.25 -10.41 -1.73
C ASP A 136 12.49 -9.54 -1.97
N SER A 137 12.41 -8.23 -1.70
CA SER A 137 13.55 -7.31 -1.79
C SER A 137 14.66 -7.65 -0.79
N LEU A 138 14.29 -8.05 0.43
CA LEU A 138 15.23 -8.47 1.48
C LEU A 138 16.12 -9.63 1.04
N ASN A 139 15.59 -10.55 0.22
CA ASN A 139 16.37 -11.68 -0.28
C ASN A 139 17.46 -11.25 -1.28
N GLN A 140 17.26 -10.13 -1.98
CA GLN A 140 18.19 -9.61 -2.99
C GLN A 140 19.19 -8.60 -2.43
N LEU A 141 18.86 -7.96 -1.29
CA LEU A 141 19.69 -6.91 -0.67
C LEU A 141 21.16 -7.32 -0.45
N PRO A 142 21.50 -8.52 0.07
CA PRO A 142 22.91 -8.88 0.31
C PRO A 142 23.75 -8.89 -0.97
N GLN A 143 23.18 -9.37 -2.07
CA GLN A 143 23.84 -9.38 -3.37
C GLN A 143 24.00 -7.94 -3.90
N GLN A 144 22.94 -7.15 -3.84
CA GLN A 144 22.96 -5.75 -4.30
C GLN A 144 23.97 -4.90 -3.52
N GLN A 145 24.06 -5.06 -2.20
CA GLN A 145 25.06 -4.39 -1.36
C GLN A 145 26.48 -4.79 -1.75
N THR A 146 26.72 -6.09 -1.97
CA THR A 146 28.03 -6.60 -2.39
C THR A 146 28.45 -6.02 -3.74
N ASP A 147 27.54 -6.02 -4.70
CA ASP A 147 27.80 -5.52 -6.05
C ASP A 147 28.01 -4.00 -6.06
N ALA A 148 27.18 -3.24 -5.35
CA ALA A 148 27.34 -1.79 -5.22
C ALA A 148 28.69 -1.40 -4.57
N ARG A 149 29.08 -2.10 -3.50
CA ARG A 149 30.38 -1.89 -2.83
C ARG A 149 31.57 -2.26 -3.73
N ARG A 150 31.47 -3.34 -4.49
CA ARG A 150 32.50 -3.74 -5.46
C ARG A 150 32.67 -2.69 -6.56
N GLN A 151 31.57 -2.22 -7.15
CA GLN A 151 31.58 -1.17 -8.17
C GLN A 151 32.16 0.14 -7.62
N LEU A 152 31.80 0.50 -6.39
CA LEU A 152 32.30 1.71 -5.73
C LEU A 152 33.82 1.67 -5.58
N ASN A 153 34.36 0.54 -5.10
CA ASN A 153 35.81 0.35 -4.95
C ASN A 153 36.54 0.42 -6.29
N GLU A 154 35.96 -0.11 -7.37
CA GLU A 154 36.53 -0.02 -8.72
C GLU A 154 36.56 1.42 -9.24
N ILE A 155 35.48 2.18 -9.04
CA ILE A 155 35.42 3.59 -9.45
C ILE A 155 36.38 4.46 -8.63
N GLU A 156 36.47 4.24 -7.32
CA GLU A 156 37.42 4.95 -6.47
C GLU A 156 38.87 4.68 -6.85
N ARG A 157 39.20 3.44 -7.24
CA ARG A 157 40.52 3.10 -7.80
C ARG A 157 40.80 3.85 -9.09
N ARG A 158 39.84 3.90 -10.02
CA ARG A 158 39.98 4.63 -11.30
C ARG A 158 40.16 6.12 -11.08
N LEU A 159 39.38 6.71 -10.17
CA LEU A 159 39.48 8.12 -9.81
C LEU A 159 40.87 8.49 -9.28
N GLY A 160 41.53 7.57 -8.55
CA GLY A 160 42.91 7.75 -8.08
C GLY A 160 43.99 7.62 -9.16
N THR A 161 43.66 7.08 -10.34
CA THR A 161 44.61 6.85 -11.45
C THR A 161 44.49 7.85 -12.60
N LEU A 162 43.41 8.63 -12.65
CA LEU A 162 43.20 9.62 -13.70
C LEU A 162 44.05 10.86 -13.47
N THR A 163 45.02 11.06 -14.37
CA THR A 163 45.91 12.22 -14.38
C THR A 163 45.89 12.89 -15.74
N GLY A 164 45.57 14.18 -15.80
CA GLY A 164 45.66 15.01 -17.01
C GLY A 164 44.59 16.10 -17.09
N ASN A 165 44.93 17.24 -17.70
CA ASN A 165 44.10 18.45 -17.74
C ASN A 165 43.39 18.66 -19.10
N THR A 166 43.05 17.60 -19.82
CA THR A 166 42.29 17.73 -21.08
C THR A 166 40.78 17.88 -20.79
N PRO A 167 40.00 18.55 -21.66
CA PRO A 167 38.54 18.65 -21.50
C PRO A 167 37.86 17.28 -21.40
N LEU A 168 38.38 16.28 -22.12
CA LEU A 168 37.93 14.90 -22.02
C LEU A 168 38.23 14.26 -20.67
N ASN A 169 39.44 14.43 -20.12
CA ASN A 169 39.77 13.93 -18.79
C ASN A 169 38.95 14.63 -17.70
N GLN A 170 38.64 15.92 -17.87
CA GLN A 170 37.77 16.66 -16.95
C GLN A 170 36.34 16.10 -16.97
N ALA A 171 35.76 15.88 -18.15
CA ALA A 171 34.43 15.28 -18.29
C ALA A 171 34.37 13.84 -17.74
N GLN A 172 35.40 13.04 -17.99
CA GLN A 172 35.51 11.68 -17.42
C GLN A 172 35.66 11.71 -15.90
N ASN A 173 36.40 12.68 -15.34
CA ASN A 173 36.48 12.90 -13.90
C ASN A 173 35.11 13.25 -13.31
N PHE A 174 34.33 14.11 -13.97
CA PHE A 174 32.96 14.40 -13.50
C PHE A 174 32.06 13.17 -13.55
N ALA A 175 32.16 12.34 -14.59
CA ALA A 175 31.41 11.09 -14.68
C ALA A 175 31.75 10.16 -13.51
N LEU A 176 33.03 9.90 -13.27
CA LEU A 176 33.47 8.99 -12.21
C LEU A 176 33.20 9.52 -10.80
N GLN A 177 33.33 10.83 -10.58
CA GLN A 177 32.95 11.44 -9.30
C GLN A 177 31.44 11.34 -9.06
N SER A 178 30.63 11.57 -10.10
CA SER A 178 29.17 11.45 -10.02
C SER A 178 28.75 10.00 -9.75
N ASP A 179 29.36 9.03 -10.43
CA ASP A 179 29.12 7.61 -10.21
C ASP A 179 29.57 7.15 -8.82
N SER A 180 30.72 7.62 -8.34
CA SER A 180 31.18 7.34 -6.97
C SER A 180 30.15 7.86 -5.96
N ALA A 181 29.67 9.10 -6.14
CA ALA A 181 28.67 9.70 -5.26
C ALA A 181 27.31 9.00 -5.34
N ARG A 182 26.92 8.51 -6.52
CA ARG A 182 25.72 7.70 -6.76
C ARG A 182 25.81 6.36 -6.06
N LEU A 183 26.92 5.63 -6.23
CA LEU A 183 27.13 4.33 -5.59
C LEU A 183 27.23 4.45 -4.06
N LYS A 184 27.82 5.53 -3.54
CA LYS A 184 27.80 5.82 -2.09
C LYS A 184 26.37 5.93 -1.58
N ALA A 185 25.56 6.77 -2.23
CA ALA A 185 24.15 6.91 -1.87
C ALA A 185 23.36 5.60 -2.03
N LEU A 186 23.68 4.78 -3.03
CA LEU A 186 23.04 3.48 -3.21
C LEU A 186 23.43 2.49 -2.09
N VAL A 187 24.70 2.45 -1.67
CA VAL A 187 25.12 1.62 -0.55
C VAL A 187 24.40 2.05 0.73
N ASP A 188 24.38 3.35 1.02
CA ASP A 188 23.66 3.90 2.18
C ASP A 188 22.15 3.60 2.12
N GLU A 189 21.54 3.71 0.93
CA GLU A 189 20.14 3.34 0.68
C GLU A 189 19.88 1.87 1.01
N LEU A 190 20.73 0.96 0.52
CA LEU A 190 20.56 -0.49 0.71
C LEU A 190 20.80 -0.91 2.17
N GLU A 191 21.70 -0.24 2.89
CA GLU A 191 21.92 -0.45 4.31
C GLU A 191 20.70 -0.01 5.13
N LEU A 192 20.17 1.18 4.86
CA LEU A 192 18.94 1.66 5.51
C LEU A 192 17.70 0.86 5.08
N ALA A 193 17.67 0.35 3.85
CA ALA A 193 16.61 -0.54 3.38
C ALA A 193 16.58 -1.80 4.25
N GLN A 194 17.75 -2.40 4.52
CA GLN A 194 17.89 -3.58 5.37
C GLN A 194 17.50 -3.29 6.83
N LEU A 195 18.01 -2.19 7.41
CA LEU A 195 17.72 -1.80 8.79
C LEU A 195 16.23 -1.48 9.01
N SER A 196 15.61 -0.81 8.05
CA SER A 196 14.18 -0.45 8.11
C SER A 196 13.25 -1.59 7.69
N ALA A 197 13.75 -2.68 7.11
CA ALA A 197 12.89 -3.68 6.47
C ALA A 197 11.92 -4.33 7.45
N ASN A 198 12.40 -4.72 8.65
CA ASN A 198 11.54 -5.30 9.68
C ASN A 198 10.47 -4.29 10.11
N ASN A 199 10.84 -3.04 10.37
CA ASN A 199 9.90 -1.98 10.74
C ASN A 199 8.83 -1.78 9.66
N ARG A 200 9.23 -1.72 8.38
CA ARG A 200 8.31 -1.58 7.24
C ARG A 200 7.38 -2.78 7.11
N GLN A 201 7.90 -3.99 7.26
CA GLN A 201 7.13 -5.23 7.17
C GLN A 201 6.10 -5.34 8.29
N GLU A 202 6.48 -5.05 9.53
CA GLU A 202 5.58 -5.06 10.67
C GLU A 202 4.51 -3.96 10.56
N LEU A 203 4.88 -2.75 10.10
CA LEU A 203 3.89 -1.70 9.84
C LEU A 203 2.90 -2.09 8.75
N ALA A 204 3.36 -2.70 7.65
CA ALA A 204 2.49 -3.20 6.59
C ALA A 204 1.55 -4.30 7.12
N ARG A 205 2.06 -5.22 7.95
CA ARG A 205 1.26 -6.24 8.61
C ARG A 205 0.18 -5.64 9.52
N LEU A 206 0.55 -4.72 10.41
CA LEU A 206 -0.41 -4.05 11.30
C LEU A 206 -1.47 -3.25 10.54
N ARG A 207 -1.09 -2.58 9.44
CA ARG A 207 -2.04 -1.86 8.57
C ARG A 207 -2.98 -2.81 7.82
N SER A 208 -2.46 -3.92 7.32
CA SER A 208 -3.27 -4.97 6.70
C SER A 208 -4.28 -5.53 7.69
N GLU A 209 -3.84 -5.87 8.91
CA GLU A 209 -4.72 -6.39 9.96
C GLU A 209 -5.80 -5.37 10.35
N LEU A 210 -5.44 -4.09 10.46
CA LEU A 210 -6.41 -3.03 10.76
C LEU A 210 -7.46 -2.92 9.65
N ALA A 211 -7.03 -2.86 8.39
CA ALA A 211 -7.94 -2.79 7.25
C ALA A 211 -8.82 -4.04 7.11
N GLU A 212 -8.29 -5.23 7.44
CA GLU A 212 -9.06 -6.47 7.49
C GLU A 212 -10.14 -6.43 8.59
N LYS A 213 -9.81 -6.00 9.80
CA LYS A 213 -10.79 -5.83 10.88
C LYS A 213 -11.85 -4.79 10.52
N GLU A 214 -11.46 -3.67 9.91
CA GLU A 214 -12.40 -2.62 9.48
C GLU A 214 -13.34 -3.16 8.40
N SER A 215 -12.80 -3.93 7.44
CA SER A 215 -13.59 -4.61 6.42
C SER A 215 -14.62 -5.57 7.04
N GLN A 216 -14.20 -6.40 8.02
CA GLN A 216 -15.11 -7.30 8.72
C GLN A 216 -16.25 -6.56 9.45
N GLN A 217 -15.95 -5.45 10.12
CA GLN A 217 -16.98 -4.62 10.77
C GLN A 217 -17.94 -4.00 9.77
N LEU A 218 -17.44 -3.48 8.66
CA LEU A 218 -18.26 -2.90 7.60
C LEU A 218 -19.15 -3.96 6.95
N ASP A 219 -18.64 -5.17 6.73
CA ASP A 219 -19.43 -6.29 6.19
C ASP A 219 -20.54 -6.70 7.15
N ALA A 220 -20.24 -6.83 8.44
CA ALA A 220 -21.25 -7.13 9.46
C ALA A 220 -22.32 -6.02 9.57
N TYR A 221 -21.91 -4.75 9.50
CA TYR A 221 -22.84 -3.63 9.50
C TYR A 221 -23.72 -3.60 8.25
N LEU A 222 -23.13 -3.82 7.08
CA LEU A 222 -23.83 -3.92 5.81
C LEU A 222 -24.85 -5.06 5.81
N GLN A 223 -24.53 -6.19 6.43
CA GLN A 223 -25.48 -7.28 6.62
C GLN A 223 -26.65 -6.84 7.50
N ALA A 224 -26.39 -6.18 8.63
CA ALA A 224 -27.44 -5.70 9.51
C ALA A 224 -28.38 -4.69 8.79
N LEU A 225 -27.82 -3.79 7.98
CA LEU A 225 -28.59 -2.84 7.17
C LEU A 225 -29.51 -3.55 6.16
N ARG A 226 -28.97 -4.57 5.46
CA ARG A 226 -29.74 -5.37 4.50
C ARG A 226 -30.86 -6.14 5.17
N ASN A 227 -30.60 -6.74 6.33
CA ASN A 227 -31.62 -7.46 7.10
C ASN A 227 -32.74 -6.51 7.52
N GLN A 228 -32.41 -5.30 7.98
CA GLN A 228 -33.41 -4.30 8.34
C GLN A 228 -34.24 -3.87 7.12
N LEU A 229 -33.60 -3.59 5.99
CA LEU A 229 -34.30 -3.22 4.75
C LEU A 229 -35.23 -4.34 4.28
N ASN A 230 -34.78 -5.60 4.34
CA ASN A 230 -35.60 -6.76 4.00
C ASN A 230 -36.80 -6.87 4.94
N SER A 231 -36.62 -6.67 6.26
CA SER A 231 -37.72 -6.69 7.22
C SER A 231 -38.75 -5.59 6.97
N GLN A 232 -38.31 -4.38 6.59
CA GLN A 232 -39.21 -3.29 6.25
C GLN A 232 -40.02 -3.59 5.00
N ARG A 233 -39.36 -4.11 3.95
CA ARG A 233 -40.04 -4.52 2.71
C ARG A 233 -41.06 -5.63 2.95
N GLN A 234 -40.73 -6.60 3.79
CA GLN A 234 -41.67 -7.67 4.14
C GLN A 234 -42.90 -7.11 4.85
N LEU A 235 -42.70 -6.21 5.83
CA LEU A 235 -43.79 -5.61 6.59
C LEU A 235 -44.65 -4.66 5.73
N GLU A 236 -44.05 -3.93 4.79
CA GLU A 236 -44.77 -3.14 3.78
C GLU A 236 -45.61 -4.04 2.87
N ALA A 237 -45.05 -5.18 2.41
CA ALA A 237 -45.78 -6.14 1.60
C ALA A 237 -46.95 -6.78 2.37
N GLU A 238 -46.75 -7.15 3.64
CA GLU A 238 -47.80 -7.70 4.50
C GLU A 238 -48.94 -6.69 4.70
N ARG A 239 -48.63 -5.43 5.01
CA ARG A 239 -49.65 -4.36 5.11
C ARG A 239 -50.38 -4.10 3.81
N ALA A 240 -49.67 -4.14 2.68
CA ALA A 240 -50.28 -3.96 1.37
C ALA A 240 -51.27 -5.10 1.10
N LEU A 241 -50.91 -6.35 1.42
CA LEU A 241 -51.80 -7.51 1.29
C LEU A 241 -53.02 -7.39 2.22
N GLU A 242 -52.81 -7.08 3.50
CA GLU A 242 -53.89 -6.89 4.48
C GLU A 242 -54.88 -5.79 4.03
N SER A 243 -54.37 -4.66 3.56
CA SER A 243 -55.19 -3.58 2.99
C SER A 243 -56.02 -4.07 1.80
N THR A 244 -55.42 -4.85 0.89
CA THR A 244 -56.17 -5.43 -0.23
C THR A 244 -57.21 -6.47 0.19
N GLU A 245 -56.93 -7.27 1.23
CA GLU A 245 -57.87 -8.24 1.79
C GLU A 245 -59.06 -7.54 2.47
N LEU A 246 -58.82 -6.50 3.26
CA LEU A 246 -59.89 -5.70 3.87
C LEU A 246 -60.77 -5.01 2.82
N LEU A 247 -60.18 -4.49 1.74
CA LEU A 247 -60.96 -3.94 0.63
C LEU A 247 -61.81 -5.02 -0.05
N ALA A 248 -61.28 -6.23 -0.18
CA ALA A 248 -61.98 -7.38 -0.72
C ALA A 248 -63.18 -7.81 0.15
N GLU A 249 -63.00 -7.84 1.46
CA GLU A 249 -64.05 -8.23 2.41
C GLU A 249 -65.16 -7.18 2.53
N ASN A 250 -64.84 -5.89 2.45
CA ASN A 250 -65.80 -4.80 2.63
C ASN A 250 -66.61 -4.46 1.36
N SER A 251 -66.33 -5.08 0.22
CA SER A 251 -67.04 -4.79 -1.03
C SER A 251 -67.75 -6.04 -1.58
N ALA A 252 -69.08 -5.99 -1.56
CA ALA A 252 -69.94 -7.14 -1.89
C ALA A 252 -69.96 -7.53 -3.38
N ASP A 253 -69.48 -6.65 -4.28
CA ASP A 253 -69.51 -6.85 -5.73
C ASP A 253 -68.22 -6.33 -6.40
N LEU A 254 -67.07 -6.90 -6.04
CA LEU A 254 -65.82 -6.62 -6.74
C LEU A 254 -65.82 -7.21 -8.15
N PRO A 255 -65.45 -6.43 -9.18
CA PRO A 255 -65.25 -6.95 -10.53
C PRO A 255 -64.23 -8.10 -10.54
N LYS A 256 -64.51 -9.16 -11.32
CA LYS A 256 -63.67 -10.37 -11.40
C LYS A 256 -62.20 -10.06 -11.73
N ASP A 257 -61.96 -9.03 -12.53
CA ASP A 257 -60.61 -8.61 -12.92
C ASP A 257 -59.82 -8.04 -11.73
N ILE A 258 -60.48 -7.36 -10.79
CA ILE A 258 -59.84 -6.83 -9.57
C ILE A 258 -59.49 -7.97 -8.61
N VAL A 259 -60.38 -8.95 -8.46
CA VAL A 259 -60.12 -10.16 -7.65
C VAL A 259 -58.94 -10.96 -8.23
N ALA A 260 -58.86 -11.08 -9.57
CA ALA A 260 -57.72 -11.70 -10.24
C ALA A 260 -56.42 -10.93 -9.99
N GLN A 261 -56.44 -9.59 -10.02
CA GLN A 261 -55.29 -8.75 -9.69
C GLN A 261 -54.81 -8.92 -8.24
N PHE A 262 -55.71 -9.09 -7.27
CA PHE A 262 -55.29 -9.39 -5.89
C PHE A 262 -54.55 -10.72 -5.77
N LYS A 263 -55.01 -11.76 -6.48
CA LYS A 263 -54.31 -13.04 -6.52
C LYS A 263 -52.91 -12.89 -7.14
N ILE A 264 -52.80 -12.15 -8.24
CA ILE A 264 -51.52 -11.85 -8.90
C ILE A 264 -50.58 -11.08 -7.95
N ASN A 265 -51.07 -10.07 -7.23
CA ASN A 265 -50.27 -9.30 -6.26
C ASN A 265 -49.77 -10.16 -5.10
N ARG A 266 -50.58 -11.12 -4.61
CA ARG A 266 -50.16 -12.07 -3.58
C ARG A 266 -49.06 -13.01 -4.08
N GLU A 267 -49.20 -13.54 -5.29
CA GLU A 267 -48.19 -14.40 -5.93
C GLU A 267 -46.88 -13.63 -6.18
N LEU A 268 -46.96 -12.38 -6.66
CA LEU A 268 -45.80 -11.50 -6.84
C LEU A 268 -45.08 -11.20 -5.52
N SER A 269 -45.84 -10.89 -4.46
CA SER A 269 -45.28 -10.63 -3.13
C SER A 269 -44.55 -11.85 -2.57
N ALA A 270 -45.13 -13.05 -2.74
CA ALA A 270 -44.48 -14.31 -2.39
C ALA A 270 -43.20 -14.56 -3.21
N ALA A 271 -43.24 -14.30 -4.52
CA ALA A 271 -42.07 -14.44 -5.40
C ALA A 271 -40.94 -13.47 -5.04
N LEU A 272 -41.26 -12.21 -4.71
CA LEU A 272 -40.28 -11.20 -4.27
C LEU A 272 -39.62 -11.60 -2.95
N ASN A 273 -40.38 -12.12 -1.98
CA ASN A 273 -39.82 -12.65 -0.73
C ASN A 273 -38.87 -13.83 -0.99
N GLN A 274 -39.24 -14.75 -1.88
CA GLN A 274 -38.37 -15.86 -2.26
C GLN A 274 -37.09 -15.36 -2.96
N GLN A 275 -37.19 -14.33 -3.80
CA GLN A 275 -36.03 -13.73 -4.46
C GLN A 275 -35.09 -13.05 -3.45
N ALA A 276 -35.61 -12.35 -2.45
CA ALA A 276 -34.81 -11.75 -1.37
C ALA A 276 -34.01 -12.81 -0.61
N GLN A 277 -34.64 -13.93 -0.25
CA GLN A 277 -33.96 -15.06 0.40
C GLN A 277 -32.83 -15.65 -0.48
N ARG A 278 -33.05 -15.74 -1.80
CA ARG A 278 -31.99 -16.19 -2.73
C ARG A 278 -30.82 -15.21 -2.79
N MET A 279 -31.09 -13.90 -2.76
CA MET A 279 -30.02 -12.90 -2.71
C MET A 279 -29.19 -13.01 -1.43
N ASP A 280 -29.83 -13.26 -0.28
CA ASP A 280 -29.12 -13.47 0.99
C ASP A 280 -28.25 -14.73 0.95
N LEU A 281 -28.74 -15.81 0.31
CA LEU A 281 -27.95 -17.03 0.09
C LEU A 281 -26.72 -16.77 -0.78
N VAL A 282 -26.87 -16.05 -1.91
CA VAL A 282 -25.74 -15.69 -2.79
C VAL A 282 -24.72 -14.82 -2.04
N ALA A 283 -25.19 -13.84 -1.25
CA ALA A 283 -24.31 -13.01 -0.43
C ALA A 283 -23.59 -13.83 0.66
N SER A 284 -24.25 -14.83 1.25
CA SER A 284 -23.62 -15.77 2.18
C SER A 284 -22.55 -16.63 1.50
N GLN A 285 -22.83 -17.14 0.30
CA GLN A 285 -21.87 -17.96 -0.47
C GLN A 285 -20.64 -17.14 -0.89
N GLN A 286 -20.83 -15.88 -1.32
CA GLN A 286 -19.71 -14.98 -1.62
C GLN A 286 -18.82 -14.75 -0.39
N ARG A 287 -19.42 -14.59 0.80
CA ARG A 287 -18.67 -14.47 2.06
C ARG A 287 -17.92 -15.74 2.41
N GLN A 288 -18.53 -16.90 2.24
CA GLN A 288 -17.86 -18.18 2.44
C GLN A 288 -16.66 -18.32 1.49
N ALA A 289 -16.82 -17.97 0.22
CA ALA A 289 -15.72 -17.99 -0.76
C ALA A 289 -14.60 -17.00 -0.42
N ALA A 290 -14.95 -15.79 0.05
CA ALA A 290 -13.97 -14.79 0.50
C ALA A 290 -13.20 -15.28 1.74
N SER A 291 -13.90 -15.84 2.72
CA SER A 291 -13.30 -16.44 3.92
C SER A 291 -12.39 -17.62 3.58
N GLN A 292 -12.82 -18.53 2.70
CA GLN A 292 -11.99 -19.62 2.20
C GLN A 292 -10.75 -19.11 1.45
N THR A 293 -10.89 -18.05 0.66
CA THR A 293 -9.74 -17.43 -0.02
C THR A 293 -8.74 -16.88 0.99
N LEU A 294 -9.21 -16.26 2.07
CA LEU A 294 -8.35 -15.77 3.15
C LEU A 294 -7.66 -16.94 3.88
N GLN A 295 -8.38 -18.02 4.19
CA GLN A 295 -7.82 -19.23 4.79
C GLN A 295 -6.75 -19.88 3.90
N VAL A 296 -7.00 -19.99 2.59
CA VAL A 296 -6.01 -20.50 1.63
C VAL A 296 -4.78 -19.61 1.60
N ARG A 297 -4.95 -18.28 1.64
CA ARG A 297 -3.82 -17.34 1.71
C ARG A 297 -3.01 -17.49 2.99
N GLN A 298 -3.67 -17.66 4.14
CA GLN A 298 -3.00 -17.93 5.41
C GLN A 298 -2.22 -19.24 5.36
N ALA A 299 -2.84 -20.32 4.87
CA ALA A 299 -2.18 -21.61 4.71
C ALA A 299 -0.97 -21.54 3.77
N LEU A 300 -1.08 -20.81 2.65
CA LEU A 300 0.03 -20.57 1.73
C LEU A 300 1.17 -19.78 2.39
N ASN A 301 0.84 -18.76 3.21
CA ASN A 301 1.85 -18.02 3.97
C ASN A 301 2.57 -18.96 4.96
N THR A 302 1.84 -19.79 5.71
CA THR A 302 2.42 -20.77 6.65
C THR A 302 3.29 -21.81 5.93
N LEU A 303 2.85 -22.35 4.79
CA LEU A 303 3.65 -23.27 3.99
C LEU A 303 4.93 -22.61 3.47
N ARG A 304 4.85 -21.34 3.07
CA ARG A 304 6.02 -20.58 2.63
C ARG A 304 7.01 -20.35 3.77
N GLU A 305 6.53 -19.95 4.95
CA GLU A 305 7.36 -19.86 6.15
C GLU A 305 8.05 -21.20 6.45
N GLN A 306 7.31 -22.32 6.46
CA GLN A 306 7.89 -23.66 6.65
C GLN A 306 8.93 -24.02 5.57
N SER A 307 8.69 -23.64 4.32
CA SER A 307 9.65 -23.89 3.23
C SER A 307 10.96 -23.11 3.39
N GLN A 308 10.91 -21.91 3.98
CA GLN A 308 12.11 -21.13 4.30
C GLN A 308 12.95 -21.79 5.40
N TRP A 309 12.32 -22.43 6.39
CA TRP A 309 13.02 -23.20 7.42
C TRP A 309 13.64 -24.51 6.91
N LEU A 310 13.06 -25.12 5.88
CA LEU A 310 13.58 -26.36 5.29
C LEU A 310 14.69 -26.11 4.24
N GLY A 311 14.85 -24.87 3.79
CA GLY A 311 15.87 -24.46 2.82
C GLY A 311 17.17 -23.90 3.42
N SER A 312 17.24 -23.77 4.75
CA SER A 312 18.43 -23.39 5.54
C SER A 312 19.07 -24.61 6.20
#